data_AF-A0A355XUB3-F1
#
_entry.id   AF-A0A355XUB3-F1
#
_cell.length_a   1.000
_cell.length_b   1.000
_cell.length_c   1.000
_cell.angle_alpha   90.00
_cell.angle_beta   90.00
_cell.angle_gamma   90.00
#
_symmetry.space_group_name_H-M   'P 1'
#
loop_
_entity.id
_entity.type
_entity.pdbx_description
1 polymer ?
#
loop_
_entity_poly.entity_id
_entity_poly.type
_entity_poly.pdbx_seq_one_letter_code
_entity_poly.pdbx_strand_id
1 'polypeptide(L)'
;GGSGLAPAGLSFPEKSYTAVIGQAFTAPELSKTTDAVAVYTSSNPEVATVDAATGAVTLVAAGETTIKATTPETTTYRAGEASYKLTVLDLYTSIEDFYSAGDGNTGVIDFPLTVAYQNGINTYATDGTDFTLI
;
A
#
# COMPACT_ATOMS: atom_id res chain seq x y z
N GLY A 1 32.60 -2.75 -26.43
CA GLY A 1 31.35 -3.08 -27.15
C GLY A 1 30.21 -2.95 -26.18
N GLY A 2 29.28 -2.04 -26.44
CA GLY A 2 28.07 -1.95 -25.61
C GLY A 2 27.31 -3.26 -25.72
N SER A 3 27.01 -3.88 -24.58
CA SER A 3 26.25 -5.15 -24.54
C SER A 3 25.02 -5.04 -25.45
N GLY A 4 24.89 -5.94 -26.42
CA GLY A 4 23.87 -5.89 -27.47
C GLY A 4 22.46 -6.25 -27.00
N LEU A 5 22.25 -6.31 -25.68
CA LEU A 5 20.99 -6.75 -25.08
C LEU A 5 20.00 -5.58 -24.94
N ALA A 6 18.74 -5.86 -25.29
CA ALA A 6 17.63 -4.93 -25.15
C ALA A 6 17.25 -4.73 -23.65
N PRO A 7 16.65 -3.60 -23.26
CA PRO A 7 16.12 -3.45 -21.91
C PRO A 7 14.93 -4.39 -21.68
N ALA A 8 14.83 -4.96 -20.48
CA ALA A 8 13.71 -5.84 -20.10
C ALA A 8 12.36 -5.13 -19.96
N GLY A 9 12.35 -3.79 -19.95
CA GLY A 9 11.14 -2.97 -20.06
C GLY A 9 10.19 -3.10 -18.89
N LEU A 10 10.69 -3.40 -17.68
CA LEU A 10 9.86 -3.53 -16.49
C LEU A 10 9.29 -2.16 -16.09
N SER A 11 7.97 -2.07 -15.93
CA SER A 11 7.31 -0.88 -15.36
C SER A 11 5.98 -1.23 -14.71
N PHE A 12 5.67 -0.54 -13.62
CA PHE A 12 4.32 -0.47 -13.07
C PHE A 12 3.60 0.78 -13.58
N PRO A 13 2.25 0.80 -13.62
CA PRO A 13 1.48 1.96 -14.05
C PRO A 13 1.75 3.20 -13.21
N GLU A 14 1.82 3.04 -11.88
CA GLU A 14 2.07 4.12 -10.93
C GLU A 14 3.24 3.78 -10.00
N LYS A 15 3.80 4.82 -9.38
CA LYS A 15 4.91 4.68 -8.41
C LYS A 15 4.43 4.47 -6.97
N SER A 16 3.16 4.76 -6.69
CA SER A 16 2.61 4.69 -5.34
C SER A 16 1.16 4.24 -5.36
N TYR A 17 0.81 3.37 -4.42
CA TYR A 17 -0.56 2.89 -4.19
C TYR A 17 -0.89 3.00 -2.71
N THR A 18 -2.18 3.23 -2.43
CA THR A 18 -2.73 3.14 -1.08
C THR A 18 -3.68 1.96 -1.04
N ALA A 19 -3.55 1.13 0.00
CA ALA A 19 -4.44 0.03 0.29
C ALA A 19 -4.95 0.15 1.73
N VAL A 20 -6.13 -0.39 1.99
CA VAL A 20 -6.78 -0.31 3.30
C VAL A 20 -7.05 -1.73 3.79
N ILE A 21 -6.65 -2.02 5.02
CA ILE A 21 -6.86 -3.34 5.61
C ILE A 21 -8.37 -3.64 5.68
N GLY A 22 -8.75 -4.87 5.34
CA GLY A 22 -10.14 -5.30 5.29
C GLY A 22 -10.89 -4.88 4.01
N GLN A 23 -10.30 -4.04 3.15
CA GLN A 23 -10.84 -3.70 1.84
C GLN A 23 -10.15 -4.53 0.73
N ALA A 24 -10.85 -4.71 -0.39
CA ALA A 24 -10.25 -5.36 -1.55
C ALA A 24 -9.13 -4.48 -2.13
N PHE A 25 -7.97 -5.10 -2.39
CA PHE A 25 -6.85 -4.46 -3.08
C PHE A 25 -6.40 -5.31 -4.27
N THR A 26 -6.34 -4.70 -5.44
CA THR A 26 -5.80 -5.33 -6.66
C THR A 26 -4.40 -4.82 -6.88
N ALA A 27 -3.40 -5.70 -6.81
CA ALA A 27 -2.02 -5.35 -7.08
C ALA A 27 -1.85 -4.88 -8.54
N PRO A 28 -1.01 -3.87 -8.81
CA PRO A 28 -0.78 -3.38 -10.16
C PRO A 28 -0.07 -4.42 -11.02
N GLU A 29 -0.49 -4.52 -12.27
CA GLU A 29 0.12 -5.44 -13.24
C GLU A 29 1.49 -4.92 -13.70
N LEU A 30 2.49 -5.80 -13.69
CA LEU A 30 3.81 -5.50 -14.20
C LEU A 30 3.82 -5.59 -15.74
N SER A 31 4.12 -4.48 -16.40
CA SER A 31 4.48 -4.50 -17.82
C SER A 31 5.95 -4.92 -17.97
N LYS A 32 6.25 -5.79 -18.93
CA LYS A 32 7.62 -6.20 -19.28
C LYS A 32 7.74 -6.51 -20.78
N THR A 33 8.92 -6.32 -21.34
CA THR A 33 9.26 -6.71 -22.71
C THR A 33 10.12 -7.98 -22.78
N THR A 34 10.70 -8.40 -21.65
CA THR A 34 11.46 -9.65 -21.54
C THR A 34 10.56 -10.86 -21.34
N ASP A 35 11.00 -12.01 -21.86
CA ASP A 35 10.37 -13.31 -21.63
C ASP A 35 10.72 -13.91 -20.26
N ALA A 36 11.71 -13.33 -19.56
CA ALA A 36 12.12 -13.80 -18.26
C ALA A 36 10.99 -13.70 -17.22
N VAL A 37 10.89 -14.69 -16.35
CA VAL A 37 9.96 -14.68 -15.22
C VAL A 37 10.39 -13.60 -14.23
N ALA A 38 9.43 -12.77 -13.80
CA ALA A 38 9.68 -11.75 -12.79
C ALA A 38 9.53 -12.37 -11.39
N VAL A 39 10.42 -11.99 -10.48
CA VAL A 39 10.35 -12.37 -9.07
C VAL A 39 10.01 -11.12 -8.25
N TYR A 40 8.97 -11.24 -7.42
CA TYR A 40 8.48 -10.16 -6.58
C TYR A 40 9.00 -10.27 -5.15
N THR A 41 9.26 -9.13 -4.52
CA THR A 41 9.72 -9.02 -3.13
C THR A 41 9.08 -7.81 -2.47
N SER A 42 8.86 -7.89 -1.16
CA SER A 42 8.42 -6.78 -0.31
C SER A 42 9.59 -6.35 0.58
N SER A 43 9.84 -5.04 0.69
CA SER A 43 10.87 -4.52 1.59
C SER A 43 10.50 -4.66 3.06
N ASN A 44 9.19 -4.75 3.36
CA ASN A 44 8.66 -4.93 4.70
C ASN A 44 7.47 -5.91 4.69
N PRO A 45 7.72 -7.21 4.91
CA PRO A 45 6.67 -8.24 5.01
C PRO A 45 5.72 -8.07 6.20
N GLU A 46 6.11 -7.32 7.24
CA GLU A 46 5.23 -7.03 8.39
C GLU A 46 4.11 -6.04 8.01
N VAL A 47 4.30 -5.25 6.96
CA VAL A 47 3.28 -4.33 6.41
C VAL A 47 2.47 -5.01 5.31
N ALA A 48 3.14 -5.60 4.32
CA ALA A 48 2.47 -6.40 3.29
C ALA A 48 3.40 -7.47 2.73
N THR A 49 2.86 -8.66 2.50
CA THR A 49 3.55 -9.75 1.81
C THR A 49 3.19 -9.76 0.32
N VAL A 50 4.06 -10.31 -0.50
CA VAL A 50 3.83 -10.48 -1.93
C VAL A 50 4.20 -11.89 -2.36
N ASP A 51 3.34 -12.52 -3.15
CA ASP A 51 3.65 -13.80 -3.76
C ASP A 51 4.73 -13.62 -4.83
N ALA A 52 5.84 -14.35 -4.67
CA ALA A 52 7.04 -14.15 -5.47
C ALA A 52 6.85 -14.45 -6.97
N ALA A 53 5.87 -15.26 -7.35
CA ALA A 53 5.65 -15.69 -8.74
C ALA A 53 4.56 -14.89 -9.45
N THR A 54 3.49 -14.54 -8.72
CA THR A 54 2.30 -13.89 -9.28
C THR A 54 2.26 -12.39 -9.04
N GLY A 55 2.98 -11.89 -8.03
CA GLY A 55 2.90 -10.49 -7.59
C GLY A 55 1.64 -10.16 -6.79
N ALA A 56 0.85 -11.18 -6.38
CA ALA A 56 -0.32 -10.98 -5.53
C ALA A 56 0.10 -10.46 -4.15
N VAL A 57 -0.52 -9.37 -3.69
CA VAL A 57 -0.20 -8.71 -2.43
C VAL A 57 -1.22 -9.07 -1.35
N THR A 58 -0.74 -9.40 -0.15
CA THR A 58 -1.56 -9.56 1.06
C THR A 58 -1.17 -8.50 2.08
N LEU A 59 -2.15 -7.71 2.52
CA LEU A 59 -1.96 -6.67 3.53
C LEU A 59 -1.88 -7.30 4.93
N VAL A 60 -0.94 -6.84 5.76
CA VAL A 60 -0.69 -7.41 7.10
C VAL A 60 -0.94 -6.38 8.19
N ALA A 61 -0.32 -5.20 8.09
CA ALA A 61 -0.46 -4.12 9.06
C ALA A 61 -0.28 -2.75 8.39
N ALA A 62 -0.81 -1.69 9.02
CA ALA A 62 -0.61 -0.33 8.55
C ALA A 62 0.87 0.05 8.55
N GLY A 63 1.25 0.86 7.56
CA GLY A 63 2.64 1.29 7.36
C GLY A 63 2.99 1.39 5.89
N GLU A 64 4.29 1.42 5.59
CA GLU A 64 4.79 1.54 4.22
C GLU A 64 5.72 0.38 3.87
N THR A 65 5.57 -0.14 2.65
CA THR A 65 6.49 -1.09 2.05
C THR A 65 6.75 -0.73 0.59
N THR A 66 7.83 -1.26 0.02
CA THR A 66 8.11 -1.19 -1.41
C THR A 66 8.02 -2.58 -1.99
N ILE A 67 7.17 -2.75 -3.00
CA ILE A 67 7.10 -3.99 -3.77
C ILE A 67 8.00 -3.83 -4.98
N LYS A 68 8.93 -4.77 -5.15
CA LYS A 68 9.90 -4.79 -6.24
C LYS A 68 9.77 -6.06 -7.06
N ALA A 69 9.68 -5.89 -8.38
CA ALA A 69 9.79 -6.96 -9.36
C ALA A 69 11.17 -6.93 -10.01
N THR A 70 11.80 -8.08 -10.19
CA THR A 70 13.10 -8.22 -10.86
C THR A 70 13.08 -9.35 -11.88
N THR A 71 13.83 -9.19 -12.98
CA THR A 71 14.07 -10.26 -13.96
C THR A 71 15.57 -10.42 -14.18
N PRO A 72 16.09 -11.65 -14.28
CA PRO A 72 17.49 -11.89 -14.61
C PRO A 72 17.82 -11.46 -16.05
N GLU A 73 19.11 -11.32 -16.34
CA GLU A 73 19.60 -11.15 -17.71
C GLU A 73 19.35 -12.44 -18.52
N THR A 74 19.03 -12.27 -19.80
CA THR A 74 18.88 -13.34 -20.78
C THR A 74 19.82 -13.10 -21.97
N THR A 75 19.82 -14.02 -22.94
CA THR A 75 20.59 -13.86 -24.19
C THR A 75 20.13 -12.69 -25.05
N THR A 76 18.94 -12.15 -24.80
CA THR A 76 18.29 -11.09 -25.61
C THR A 76 18.08 -9.81 -24.82
N TYR A 77 17.83 -9.93 -23.51
CA TYR A 77 17.46 -8.81 -22.63
C TYR A 77 18.41 -8.70 -21.44
N ARG A 78 18.69 -7.47 -21.03
CA ARG A 78 19.42 -7.18 -19.78
C ARG A 78 18.56 -7.54 -18.58
N ALA A 79 19.18 -7.72 -17.42
CA ALA A 79 18.45 -7.73 -16.16
C ALA A 79 17.65 -6.43 -16.00
N GLY A 80 16.48 -6.53 -15.35
CA GLY A 80 15.56 -5.42 -15.18
C GLY A 80 14.92 -5.42 -13.81
N GLU A 81 14.49 -4.25 -13.37
CA GLU A 81 13.71 -4.09 -12.15
C GLU A 81 12.68 -2.96 -12.29
N ALA A 82 11.58 -3.09 -11.56
CA ALA A 82 10.62 -2.02 -11.32
C ALA A 82 10.11 -2.14 -9.89
N SER A 83 9.67 -1.03 -9.31
CA SER A 83 9.10 -1.00 -7.98
C SER A 83 8.01 0.05 -7.84
N TYR A 84 7.15 -0.17 -6.85
CA TYR A 84 6.19 0.82 -6.38
C TYR A 84 6.16 0.83 -4.84
N LYS A 85 5.84 1.99 -4.29
CA LYS A 85 5.56 2.17 -2.87
C LYS A 85 4.11 1.79 -2.59
N LEU A 86 3.88 1.01 -1.54
CA LEU A 86 2.56 0.67 -1.02
C LEU A 86 2.42 1.25 0.38
N THR A 87 1.46 2.14 0.55
CA THR A 87 1.03 2.63 1.87
C THR A 87 -0.21 1.84 2.27
N VAL A 88 -0.12 1.13 3.39
CA VAL A 88 -1.22 0.36 3.97
C VAL A 88 -1.80 1.17 5.13
N LEU A 89 -3.12 1.35 5.12
CA LEU A 89 -3.86 2.09 6.12
C LEU A 89 -4.80 1.16 6.88
N ASP A 90 -5.03 1.45 8.15
CA ASP A 90 -6.10 0.83 8.92
C ASP A 90 -7.47 1.39 8.51
N LEU A 91 -8.51 0.60 8.79
CA LEU A 91 -9.92 0.99 8.64
C LEU A 91 -10.55 1.08 10.02
N TYR A 92 -11.08 2.25 10.35
CA TYR A 92 -11.79 2.49 11.59
C TYR A 92 -13.28 2.62 11.31
N THR A 93 -14.08 1.78 11.96
CA THR A 93 -15.53 1.69 11.76
C THR A 93 -16.36 2.28 12.90
N SER A 94 -15.70 2.77 13.94
CA SER A 94 -16.31 3.48 15.06
C SER A 94 -15.32 4.44 15.70
N ILE A 95 -15.86 5.35 16.53
CA ILE A 95 -15.04 6.21 17.37
C ILE A 95 -14.20 5.38 18.35
N GLU A 96 -14.76 4.32 18.93
CA GLU A 96 -14.06 3.42 19.85
C GLU A 96 -12.83 2.74 19.19
N ASP A 97 -12.97 2.25 17.95
CA ASP A 97 -11.87 1.65 17.20
C ASP A 97 -10.72 2.64 17.00
N PHE A 98 -11.07 3.89 16.66
CA PHE A 98 -10.11 4.95 16.45
C PHE A 98 -9.42 5.38 17.75
N TYR A 99 -10.17 5.52 18.85
CA TYR A 99 -9.59 5.82 20.16
C TYR A 99 -8.66 4.71 20.65
N SER A 100 -9.03 3.46 20.42
CA SER A 100 -8.24 2.29 20.83
C SER A 100 -6.91 2.17 20.08
N ALA A 101 -6.82 2.72 18.86
CA ALA A 101 -5.57 2.77 18.11
C ALA A 101 -4.50 3.57 18.87
N GLY A 102 -4.89 4.64 19.55
CA GLY A 102 -3.99 5.56 20.26
C GLY A 102 -3.30 6.57 19.34
N ASP A 103 -2.38 7.34 19.92
CA ASP A 103 -1.72 8.47 19.23
C ASP A 103 -0.77 8.03 18.11
N GLY A 104 -0.69 8.82 17.05
CA GLY A 104 0.27 8.63 15.95
C GLY A 104 -0.18 7.65 14.85
N ASN A 105 -1.37 7.06 14.97
CA ASN A 105 -1.93 6.21 13.94
C ASN A 105 -2.58 7.03 12.82
N THR A 106 -2.52 6.49 11.61
CA THR A 106 -3.20 7.05 10.43
C THR A 106 -4.05 5.95 9.82
N GLY A 107 -5.27 6.28 9.42
CA GLY A 107 -6.15 5.34 8.75
C GLY A 107 -7.36 6.02 8.12
N VAL A 108 -8.26 5.19 7.60
CA VAL A 108 -9.51 5.61 6.97
C VAL A 108 -10.64 5.50 7.99
N ILE A 109 -11.42 6.57 8.12
CA ILE A 109 -12.66 6.59 8.90
C ILE A 109 -13.80 6.18 7.96
N ASP A 110 -14.46 5.07 8.28
CA ASP A 110 -15.60 4.52 7.52
C ASP A 110 -16.84 4.40 8.41
N PHE A 111 -17.20 5.52 9.02
CA PHE A 111 -18.46 5.71 9.75
C PHE A 111 -18.90 7.19 9.65
N PRO A 112 -20.18 7.51 9.87
CA PRO A 112 -20.64 8.89 9.91
C PRO A 112 -19.94 9.66 11.03
N LEU A 113 -19.09 10.62 10.68
CA LEU A 113 -18.41 11.48 11.64
C LEU A 113 -19.00 12.89 11.59
N THR A 114 -19.51 13.38 12.72
CA THR A 114 -19.95 14.77 12.88
C THR A 114 -18.93 15.51 13.75
N VAL A 115 -18.47 16.65 13.25
CA VAL A 115 -17.60 17.56 14.00
C VAL A 115 -18.43 18.72 14.52
N ALA A 116 -18.53 18.84 15.83
CA ALA A 116 -19.24 19.93 16.50
C ALA A 116 -18.25 20.92 17.11
N TYR A 117 -18.43 22.21 16.82
CA TYR A 117 -17.72 23.29 17.50
C TYR A 117 -18.67 23.93 18.53
N GLN A 118 -18.24 23.98 19.79
CA GLN A 118 -18.96 24.69 20.83
C GLN A 118 -18.22 25.98 21.19
N ASN A 119 -18.87 27.13 20.98
CA ASN A 119 -18.26 28.44 21.24
C ASN A 119 -17.84 28.57 22.72
N GLY A 120 -16.56 28.84 22.95
CA GLY A 120 -15.98 28.91 24.30
C GLY A 120 -15.56 27.57 24.91
N ILE A 121 -15.67 26.46 24.17
CA ILE A 121 -15.10 25.15 24.54
C ILE A 121 -14.13 24.69 23.42
N ASN A 122 -14.20 23.42 23.01
CA ASN A 122 -13.32 22.77 22.05
C ASN A 122 -14.13 22.15 20.91
N THR A 123 -13.43 21.56 19.93
CA THR A 123 -14.01 20.77 18.85
C THR A 123 -14.28 19.34 19.36
N TYR A 124 -15.43 18.77 19.02
CA TYR A 124 -15.83 17.41 19.39
C TYR A 124 -16.11 16.58 18.15
N ALA A 125 -15.72 15.31 18.21
CA ALA A 125 -16.10 14.29 17.25
C ALA A 125 -17.24 13.46 17.84
N THR A 126 -18.27 13.19 17.03
CA THR A 126 -19.35 12.27 17.40
C THR A 126 -19.77 11.42 16.19
N ASP A 127 -20.11 10.16 16.44
CA ASP A 127 -20.70 9.25 15.45
C ASP A 127 -22.24 9.20 15.54
N GLY A 128 -22.83 10.05 16.38
CA GLY A 128 -24.25 10.08 16.69
C GLY A 128 -24.63 9.31 17.96
N THR A 129 -23.71 8.54 18.55
CA THR A 129 -23.94 7.79 19.80
C THR A 129 -23.07 8.33 20.94
N ASP A 130 -21.81 8.64 20.66
CA ASP A 130 -20.85 9.13 21.65
C ASP A 130 -20.21 10.47 21.26
N PHE A 131 -19.86 11.30 22.25
CA PHE A 131 -19.06 12.52 22.05
C PHE A 131 -17.69 12.32 22.65
N THR A 132 -16.64 12.55 21.87
CA THR A 132 -15.29 12.57 22.42
C THR A 132 -14.54 13.83 22.04
N LEU A 133 -13.76 14.33 23.00
CA LEU A 133 -12.94 15.52 22.83
C LEU A 133 -11.82 15.20 21.84
N ILE A 134 -11.72 16.03 20.78
CA ILE A 134 -10.63 15.98 19.81
C ILE A 134 -9.49 16.90 20.23
#